data_AF-A0AAV6ZD71-F1
#
_entry.id   AF-A0AAV6ZD71-F1
#
_cell.length_a   1.000
_cell.length_b   1.000
_cell.length_c   1.000
_cell.angle_alpha   90.00
_cell.angle_beta   90.00
_cell.angle_gamma   90.00
#
_symmetry.space_group_name_H-M   'P 1'
#
loop_
_entity.id
_entity.type
_entity.pdbx_description
1 polymer ?
#
loop_
_entity_poly.entity_id
_entity_poly.type
_entity_poly.pdbx_seq_one_letter_code
_entity_poly.pdbx_strand_id
1 'polypeptide(L)' 'MEPSTFTPSEHQHVRYNPLHDDWVLVSAHRMGRPWQGQLEKPPQEDIPRHDPKNPLCPGAQRAGGQVMWCWR' A
#
# COMPACT_ATOMS: atom_id res chain seq x y z
N MET A 1 -44.10 -9.08 7.90
CA MET A 1 -42.72 -8.99 8.41
C MET A 1 -41.87 -9.55 7.30
N GLU A 2 -41.43 -8.67 6.39
CA GLU A 2 -40.77 -9.08 5.16
C GLU A 2 -39.39 -9.68 5.49
N PRO A 3 -39.01 -10.82 4.89
CA PRO A 3 -37.67 -11.36 5.07
C PRO A 3 -36.67 -10.37 4.48
N SER A 4 -35.83 -9.79 5.33
CA SER A 4 -34.74 -8.93 4.89
C SER A 4 -33.77 -9.73 4.02
N THR A 5 -33.67 -9.37 2.74
CA THR A 5 -32.71 -9.97 1.82
C THR A 5 -31.30 -9.54 2.19
N PHE A 6 -30.37 -10.49 2.23
CA PHE A 6 -28.97 -10.19 2.51
C PHE A 6 -28.32 -9.53 1.30
N THR A 7 -27.99 -8.25 1.43
CA THR A 7 -27.15 -7.49 0.49
C THR A 7 -25.72 -7.38 1.02
N PRO A 8 -24.69 -7.94 0.34
CA PRO A 8 -23.30 -7.91 0.81
C PRO A 8 -22.71 -6.50 0.98
N SER A 9 -23.17 -5.53 0.19
CA SER A 9 -22.68 -4.15 0.24
C SER A 9 -23.18 -3.37 1.46
N GLU A 10 -24.23 -3.87 2.13
CA GLU A 10 -24.85 -3.19 3.27
C GLU A 10 -24.61 -3.95 4.57
N HIS A 11 -24.70 -5.28 4.52
CA HIS A 11 -24.63 -6.12 5.70
C HIS A 11 -23.20 -6.61 5.98
N GLN A 12 -22.83 -6.59 7.26
CA GLN A 12 -21.60 -7.21 7.73
C GLN A 12 -21.56 -8.71 7.43
N HIS A 13 -20.39 -9.21 7.02
CA HIS A 13 -20.19 -10.62 6.70
C HIS A 13 -18.71 -11.01 6.82
N VAL A 14 -18.40 -12.29 6.70
CA VAL A 14 -17.03 -12.81 6.66
C VAL A 14 -16.73 -13.39 5.29
N ARG A 15 -15.48 -13.27 4.84
CA ARG A 15 -14.98 -13.90 3.61
C ARG A 15 -13.76 -14.74 3.93
N TYR A 16 -13.71 -15.95 3.38
CA TYR A 16 -12.57 -16.85 3.53
C TYR A 16 -11.53 -16.56 2.44
N ASN A 17 -10.26 -16.56 2.81
CA ASN A 17 -9.12 -16.40 1.93
C ASN A 17 -8.35 -17.74 1.84
N PRO A 18 -8.47 -18.45 0.71
CA PRO A 18 -7.91 -19.80 0.57
C PRO A 18 -6.39 -19.84 0.44
N LEU A 19 -5.73 -18.70 0.17
CA LEU A 19 -4.27 -18.64 0.05
C LEU A 19 -3.59 -18.67 1.41
N HIS A 20 -4.26 -18.13 2.43
CA HIS A 20 -3.72 -17.98 3.79
C HIS A 20 -4.50 -18.78 4.84
N ASP A 21 -5.56 -19.50 4.44
CA ASP A 21 -6.45 -20.27 5.32
C ASP A 21 -7.01 -19.40 6.47
N ASP A 22 -7.45 -18.19 6.13
CA ASP A 22 -7.94 -17.21 7.10
C ASP A 22 -9.26 -16.55 6.71
N TRP A 23 -9.89 -15.91 7.69
CA TRP A 23 -11.20 -15.28 7.57
C TRP A 23 -11.10 -13.77 7.78
N VAL A 24 -11.70 -13.02 6.88
CA VAL A 24 -11.72 -11.55 6.90
C VAL A 24 -13.13 -11.06 7.23
N LEU A 25 -13.26 -10.27 8.30
CA LEU A 25 -14.49 -9.55 8.63
C LEU A 25 -14.67 -8.33 7.73
N VAL A 26 -15.81 -8.27 7.04
CA VAL A 26 -16.21 -7.17 6.16
C VAL A 26 -17.29 -6.35 6.85
N SER A 27 -16.95 -5.11 7.21
CA SER A 27 -17.89 -4.12 7.77
C SER A 27 -18.09 -2.98 6.78
N ALA A 28 -19.14 -3.06 5.95
CA ALA A 28 -19.32 -2.16 4.80
C ALA A 28 -19.34 -0.66 5.14
N HIS A 29 -19.98 -0.27 6.25
CA HIS A 29 -20.13 1.15 6.64
C HIS A 29 -18.97 1.71 7.48
N ARG A 30 -17.86 0.98 7.63
CA ARG A 30 -16.75 1.38 8.52
C ARG A 30 -16.14 2.73 8.13
N MET A 31 -16.14 3.07 6.85
CA MET A 31 -15.57 4.33 6.32
C MET A 31 -16.34 5.58 6.76
N GLY A 32 -17.59 5.45 7.24
CA GLY A 32 -18.38 6.59 7.71
C GLY A 32 -17.99 7.12 9.10
N ARG A 33 -17.06 6.44 9.80
CA ARG A 33 -16.59 6.89 11.11
C ARG A 33 -15.60 8.05 10.93
N PRO A 34 -15.76 9.17 11.66
CA PRO A 34 -14.85 10.30 11.55
C PRO A 34 -13.43 9.88 11.97
N TRP A 35 -12.46 10.10 11.08
CA TRP A 35 -11.05 9.86 11.36
C TRP A 35 -10.43 11.05 12.09
N GLN A 36 -9.86 10.81 13.26
CA GLN A 36 -9.13 11.82 14.06
C GLN A 36 -7.70 11.35 14.39
N GLY A 37 -7.23 10.29 13.73
CA GLY A 37 -5.91 9.71 13.96
C GLY A 37 -4.84 10.29 13.04
N GLN A 38 -3.77 9.52 12.89
CA GLN A 38 -2.61 9.86 12.05
C GLN A 38 -2.99 10.11 10.58
N LEU A 39 -2.40 11.14 10.00
CA LEU A 39 -2.42 11.38 8.55
C LEU A 39 -1.03 11.02 8.00
N GLU A 40 -1.00 10.11 7.03
CA GLU A 40 0.24 9.77 6.33
C GLU A 40 0.69 10.95 5.47
N LYS A 41 2.01 11.19 5.44
CA LYS A 41 2.58 12.22 4.57
C LYS A 41 2.55 11.72 3.13
N PRO A 42 2.16 12.55 2.16
CA PRO A 42 2.30 12.19 0.77
C PRO A 42 3.79 11.93 0.44
N PRO A 43 4.08 11.04 -0.53
CA PRO A 43 5.44 10.89 -1.04
C PRO A 43 5.98 12.22 -1.57
N GLN A 44 7.30 12.39 -1.53
CA GLN A 44 7.95 13.58 -2.08
C GLN A 44 7.77 13.62 -3.60
N GLU A 45 7.22 14.73 -4.12
CA GLU A 45 6.98 14.91 -5.56
C GLU A 45 8.28 15.23 -6.32
N ASP A 46 9.15 16.04 -5.72
CA ASP A 46 10.42 16.47 -6.33
C ASP A 46 11.57 15.51 -5.98
N ILE A 47 11.58 14.34 -6.62
CA ILE A 47 12.71 13.41 -6.57
C ILE A 47 13.66 13.76 -7.73
N PRO A 48 14.93 14.10 -7.47
CA PRO A 48 15.88 14.40 -8.54
C PRO A 48 16.07 13.17 -9.44
N ARG A 49 16.11 13.39 -10.76
CA ARG A 49 16.32 12.30 -11.75
C ARG A 49 17.63 11.54 -11.52
N HIS A 50 18.64 12.23 -10.99
CA HIS A 50 19.94 11.65 -10.67
C HIS A 50 20.47 12.26 -9.38
N ASP A 51 20.82 11.41 -8.43
CA ASP A 51 21.52 11.79 -7.21
C ASP A 51 22.78 10.92 -7.08
N PRO A 52 24.00 11.50 -7.11
CA PRO A 52 25.25 10.75 -6.96
C PRO A 52 25.38 10.06 -5.59
N LYS A 53 24.59 10.47 -4.57
CA LYS A 53 24.54 9.82 -3.26
C LYS A 53 23.59 8.63 -3.21
N ASN A 54 22.70 8.48 -4.20
CA ASN A 54 21.82 7.34 -4.29
C ASN A 54 22.57 6.16 -4.94
N PRO A 55 22.89 5.08 -4.21
CA PRO A 55 23.67 3.96 -4.75
C PRO A 55 22.93 3.16 -5.84
N LEU A 56 21.65 3.45 -6.09
CA LEU A 56 20.88 2.88 -7.18
C LEU A 56 21.00 3.69 -8.48
N CYS A 57 21.48 4.93 -8.42
CA CYS A 57 21.67 5.77 -9.60
C CYS A 57 22.84 5.28 -10.47
N PRO A 58 22.78 5.45 -11.81
CA PRO A 58 23.89 5.15 -12.70
C PRO A 58 25.16 5.94 -12.32
N GLY A 59 26.32 5.29 -12.32
CA GLY A 59 27.58 5.94 -11.96
C GLY A 59 27.77 6.28 -10.48
N ALA A 60 26.80 5.96 -9.60
CA ALA A 60 26.96 6.11 -8.16
C ALA A 60 27.76 4.93 -7.56
N GLN A 61 28.50 5.19 -6.50
CA GLN A 61 29.21 4.16 -5.75
C GLN A 61 28.21 3.32 -4.94
N ARG A 62 28.24 2.01 -5.11
CA ARG A 62 27.42 1.07 -4.35
C ARG A 62 28.06 0.76 -3.00
N ALA A 63 27.29 0.16 -2.09
CA ALA A 63 27.77 -0.24 -0.76
C ALA A 63 29.03 -1.15 -0.80
N GLY A 64 29.18 -1.96 -1.86
CA GLY A 64 30.37 -2.79 -2.10
C GLY A 64 31.56 -2.06 -2.73
N GLY A 65 31.54 -0.73 -2.81
CA GLY A 65 32.60 0.10 -3.38
C GLY A 65 32.66 0.12 -4.92
N GLN A 66 31.87 -0.70 -5.60
CA GLN A 66 31.80 -0.75 -7.06
C GLN A 66 31.04 0.44 -7.63
N VAL A 67 31.60 1.03 -8.69
CA VAL A 67 30.92 2.04 -9.52
C VAL A 67 30.45 1.35 -10.79
N MET A 68 29.14 1.24 -10.97
CA MET A 68 28.60 0.77 -12.23
C MET A 68 28.63 1.92 -13.22
N TRP A 69 29.66 1.92 -14.06
CA TRP A 69 29.67 2.74 -15.27
C TRP A 69 28.51 2.26 -16.15
N CYS A 70 27.64 3.20 -16.53
CA CYS A 70 26.71 2.94 -17.61
C CYS A 70 27.57 2.73 -18.86
N TRP A 71 27.80 1.47 -19.25
CA TRP A 71 28.53 1.16 -20.46
C TRP A 71 27.76 1.81 -21.62
N ARG A 72 28.42 2.78 -22.26
CA ARG A 72 28.06 3.18 -23.62
C ARG A 72 28.43 2.05 -24.57
#